data_AF-A0A7K2QD71-F1
#
_entry.id   AF-A0A7K2QD71-F1
#
_cell.length_a   1.000
_cell.length_b   1.000
_cell.length_c   1.000
_cell.angle_alpha   90.00
_cell.angle_beta   90.00
_cell.angle_gamma   90.00
#
_symmetry.space_group_name_H-M   'P 1'
#
loop_
_entity.id
_entity.type
_entity.pdbx_description
1 polymer ?
#
loop_
_entity_poly.entity_id
_entity_poly.type
_entity_poly.pdbx_seq_one_letter_code
_entity_poly.pdbx_strand_id
1 'polypeptide(L)'
;LADETRAAICMTLLEGRAWTAGELARITGVAPSTVSGHLTRLLDAGICVTERQGRHSYVRIADAATARLVDELASYAVPGRDAAHTVPVVSAPDPLARARTCYDHFAGRLGMAVTDAMESRGLLLTDAVFALTGSGLDWCRRAGVDVTGAGRRPLASSCLDWTERRRHLGGLVGARLCARALEDAWVVRPEGGGRGLLVTAAGEKAFGELLGITSRAWS
;
A
#
# COMPACT_ATOMS: atom_id res chain seq x y z
N LEU A 1 19.70 3.01 6.71
CA LEU A 1 18.29 3.20 7.15
C LEU A 1 18.12 3.36 8.67
N ALA A 2 19.12 3.04 9.51
CA ALA A 2 19.03 3.13 10.98
C ALA A 2 19.08 4.59 11.54
N ASP A 3 18.14 5.43 11.13
CA ASP A 3 17.96 6.81 11.58
C ASP A 3 16.51 7.18 11.37
N GLU A 4 15.89 7.73 12.41
CA GLU A 4 14.45 7.95 12.46
C GLU A 4 13.96 8.89 11.36
N THR A 5 14.70 9.96 11.09
CA THR A 5 14.37 10.91 10.01
C THR A 5 14.51 10.26 8.64
N ARG A 6 15.56 9.48 8.38
CA ARG A 6 15.68 8.73 7.11
C ARG A 6 14.56 7.71 6.95
N ALA A 7 14.18 7.03 8.03
CA ALA A 7 13.06 6.11 8.00
C ALA A 7 11.76 6.85 7.65
N ALA A 8 11.46 7.97 8.32
CA ALA A 8 10.28 8.80 8.04
C ALA A 8 10.27 9.34 6.59
N ILE A 9 11.41 9.79 6.06
CA ILE A 9 11.56 10.18 4.66
C ILE A 9 11.23 9.00 3.74
N CYS A 10 11.83 7.83 3.98
CA CYS A 10 11.56 6.62 3.20
C CYS A 10 10.07 6.23 3.23
N MET A 11 9.41 6.27 4.39
CA MET A 11 7.97 5.99 4.51
C MET A 11 7.12 6.98 3.69
N THR A 12 7.50 8.26 3.68
CA THR A 12 6.83 9.29 2.88
C THR A 12 7.05 9.07 1.38
N LEU A 13 8.28 8.72 0.98
CA LEU A 13 8.61 8.45 -0.42
C LEU A 13 7.97 7.15 -0.93
N LEU A 14 7.69 6.19 -0.05
CA LEU A 14 6.97 4.97 -0.42
C LEU A 14 5.60 5.30 -1.00
N GLU A 15 4.97 6.44 -0.69
CA GLU A 15 3.71 6.90 -1.32
C GLU A 15 3.73 6.89 -2.86
N GLY A 16 4.91 6.80 -3.48
CA GLY A 16 5.08 6.56 -4.92
C GLY A 16 4.92 7.81 -5.77
N ARG A 17 4.66 8.96 -5.15
CA ARG A 17 4.84 10.28 -5.76
C ARG A 17 6.24 10.82 -5.49
N ALA A 18 6.71 11.70 -6.35
CA ALA A 18 7.95 12.42 -6.12
C ALA A 18 7.71 13.65 -5.24
N TRP A 19 8.69 13.99 -4.41
CA TRP A 19 8.58 15.02 -3.36
C TRP A 19 9.75 15.98 -3.38
N THR A 20 9.51 17.25 -3.09
CA THR A 20 10.59 18.21 -2.86
C THR A 20 11.18 18.06 -1.46
N ALA A 21 12.44 18.45 -1.28
CA ALA A 21 13.08 18.48 0.04
C ALA A 21 12.31 19.37 1.05
N GLY A 22 11.70 20.46 0.58
CA GLY A 22 10.90 21.35 1.41
C GLY A 22 9.58 20.72 1.88
N GLU A 23 8.93 19.91 1.05
CA GLU A 23 7.74 19.16 1.48
C GLU A 23 8.09 18.08 2.49
N LEU A 24 9.18 17.34 2.25
CA LEU A 24 9.67 16.31 3.18
C LEU A 24 10.07 16.91 4.54
N ALA A 25 10.70 18.09 4.56
CA ALA A 25 11.01 18.82 5.79
C ALA A 25 9.75 19.17 6.59
N ARG A 26 8.69 19.61 5.89
CA ARG A 26 7.41 19.92 6.53
C ARG A 26 6.75 18.68 7.13
N ILE A 27 6.82 17.53 6.45
CA ILE A 27 6.22 16.27 6.89
C ILE A 27 6.96 15.65 8.07
N THR A 28 8.29 15.69 8.02
CA THR A 28 9.15 15.10 9.05
C THR A 28 9.38 16.03 10.25
N GLY A 29 8.99 17.31 10.16
CA GLY A 29 9.16 18.28 11.23
C GLY A 29 10.62 18.70 11.48
N VAL A 30 11.54 18.35 10.59
CA VAL A 30 12.97 18.70 10.71
C VAL A 30 13.38 19.80 9.73
N ALA A 31 14.52 20.46 10.01
CA ALA A 31 15.01 21.56 9.18
C ALA A 31 15.33 21.10 7.73
N PRO A 32 15.10 21.94 6.70
CA PRO A 32 15.40 21.60 5.30
C PRO A 32 16.85 21.19 5.03
N SER A 33 17.80 21.74 5.78
CA SER A 33 19.22 21.36 5.72
C SER A 33 19.46 19.93 6.21
N THR A 34 18.73 19.50 7.24
CA THR A 34 18.79 18.13 7.78
C THR A 34 18.21 17.13 6.79
N VAL A 35 17.04 17.44 6.22
CA VAL A 35 16.44 16.63 5.14
C VAL A 35 17.39 16.53 3.95
N SER A 36 17.97 17.62 3.49
CA SER A 36 18.93 17.60 2.38
C SER A 36 20.10 16.66 2.65
N GLY A 37 20.69 16.70 3.85
CA GLY A 37 21.77 15.79 4.24
C GLY A 37 21.34 14.31 4.27
N HIS A 38 20.11 14.03 4.70
CA HIS A 38 19.56 12.68 4.65
C HIS A 38 19.27 12.21 3.22
N LEU A 39 18.74 13.10 2.37
CA LEU A 39 18.48 12.81 0.96
C LEU A 39 19.78 12.50 0.20
N THR A 40 20.85 13.25 0.43
CA THR A 40 22.18 12.92 -0.14
C THR A 40 22.58 11.50 0.18
N ARG A 41 22.49 11.07 1.44
CA ARG A 41 22.84 9.69 1.83
C ARG A 41 21.92 8.63 1.17
N LEU A 42 20.64 8.93 1.00
CA LEU A 42 19.69 8.01 0.35
C LEU A 42 19.92 7.93 -1.17
N LEU A 43 20.30 9.04 -1.80
CA LEU A 43 20.71 9.11 -3.22
C LEU A 43 22.01 8.35 -3.44
N ASP A 44 23.03 8.59 -2.61
CA ASP A 44 24.33 7.91 -2.69
C ASP A 44 24.19 6.39 -2.50
N ALA A 45 23.24 5.96 -1.65
CA ALA A 45 22.92 4.56 -1.44
C ALA A 45 22.03 3.93 -2.53
N GLY A 46 21.60 4.70 -3.54
CA GLY A 46 20.70 4.22 -4.60
C GLY A 46 19.27 3.92 -4.14
N ILE A 47 18.88 4.34 -2.93
CA ILE A 47 17.51 4.13 -2.41
C ILE A 47 16.54 5.10 -3.09
N CYS A 48 17.02 6.32 -3.35
CA CYS A 48 16.25 7.38 -3.97
C CYS A 48 16.87 7.79 -5.31
N VAL A 49 16.06 8.43 -6.14
CA VAL A 49 16.48 9.12 -7.36
C VAL A 49 15.85 10.49 -7.42
N THR A 50 16.51 11.38 -8.16
CA THR A 50 16.07 12.76 -8.34
C THR A 50 15.49 12.96 -9.73
N GLU A 51 14.35 13.65 -9.83
CA GLU A 51 13.73 14.08 -11.07
C GLU A 51 13.61 15.60 -11.08
N ARG A 52 14.13 16.25 -12.13
CA ARG A 52 13.97 17.69 -12.31
C ARG A 52 12.71 17.98 -13.09
N GLN A 53 11.82 18.75 -12.48
CA GLN A 53 10.64 19.29 -13.16
C GLN A 53 10.64 20.81 -12.96
N GLY A 54 10.97 21.53 -14.04
CA GLY A 54 11.13 22.98 -14.02
C GLY A 54 12.25 23.43 -13.06
N ARG A 55 11.91 24.33 -12.14
CA ARG A 55 12.85 24.91 -11.15
C ARG A 55 13.03 24.03 -9.90
N HIS A 56 12.20 23.00 -9.74
CA HIS A 56 12.20 22.15 -8.56
C HIS A 56 12.85 20.80 -8.83
N SER A 57 13.52 20.31 -7.80
CA SER A 57 14.13 18.99 -7.76
C SER A 57 13.27 18.11 -6.88
N TYR A 58 12.68 17.08 -7.47
CA TYR A 58 11.85 16.11 -6.78
C TYR A 58 12.64 14.85 -6.53
N VAL A 59 12.33 14.15 -5.44
CA VAL A 59 12.95 12.90 -5.04
C VAL A 59 11.87 11.83 -4.90
N ARG A 60 12.15 10.64 -5.40
CA ARG A 60 11.30 9.44 -5.21
C ARG A 60 12.17 8.23 -4.91
N ILE A 61 11.54 7.14 -4.45
CA ILE A 61 12.22 5.83 -4.41
C ILE A 61 12.67 5.45 -5.82
N ALA A 62 13.86 4.85 -5.92
CA ALA A 62 14.54 4.55 -7.17
C ALA A 62 13.68 3.73 -8.14
N ASP A 63 13.08 2.66 -7.65
CA ASP A 63 12.23 1.76 -8.42
C ASP A 63 11.32 0.90 -7.52
N ALA A 64 10.50 0.07 -8.16
CA ALA A 64 9.56 -0.82 -7.47
C ALA A 64 10.24 -1.90 -6.63
N ALA A 65 11.44 -2.36 -6.99
CA ALA A 65 12.17 -3.37 -6.22
C ALA A 65 12.73 -2.77 -4.94
N THR A 66 13.27 -1.56 -5.01
CA THR A 66 13.75 -0.78 -3.87
C THR A 66 12.60 -0.42 -2.94
N ALA A 67 11.45 -0.02 -3.48
CA ALA A 67 10.26 0.24 -2.68
C ALA A 67 9.83 -1.01 -1.90
N ARG A 68 9.89 -2.21 -2.51
CA ARG A 68 9.61 -3.48 -1.83
C ARG A 68 10.54 -3.73 -0.65
N LEU A 69 11.83 -3.56 -0.85
CA LEU A 69 12.82 -3.78 0.21
C LEU A 69 12.65 -2.81 1.38
N VAL A 70 12.40 -1.53 1.09
CA VAL A 70 12.21 -0.49 2.13
C VAL A 70 10.93 -0.75 2.92
N ASP A 71 9.84 -1.11 2.25
CA ASP A 71 8.55 -1.42 2.85
C ASP A 71 8.62 -2.71 3.70
N GLU A 72 9.30 -3.75 3.20
CA GLU A 72 9.55 -4.98 3.95
C GLU A 72 10.39 -4.71 5.21
N LEU A 73 11.48 -3.95 5.10
CA LEU A 73 12.29 -3.55 6.26
C LEU A 73 11.49 -2.74 7.28
N ALA A 74 10.64 -1.82 6.83
CA ALA A 74 9.76 -1.05 7.71
C ALA A 74 8.78 -1.95 8.47
N SER A 75 8.31 -3.02 7.81
CA SER A 75 7.41 -4.01 8.39
C SER A 75 8.06 -4.83 9.52
N TYR A 76 9.38 -5.02 9.49
CA TYR A 76 10.16 -5.71 10.54
C TYR A 76 10.64 -4.79 11.66
N ALA A 77 10.72 -3.47 11.44
CA ALA A 77 11.25 -2.51 12.39
C ALA A 77 10.34 -2.24 13.61
N VAL A 78 9.21 -2.95 13.75
CA VAL A 78 8.28 -2.86 14.87
C VAL A 78 8.43 -4.10 15.76
N PRO A 79 9.09 -4.02 16.93
CA PRO A 79 9.06 -5.08 17.93
C PRO A 79 7.68 -5.11 18.60
N GLY A 80 7.09 -6.30 18.77
CA GLY A 80 5.88 -6.51 19.56
C GLY A 80 4.70 -7.02 18.75
N ARG A 81 4.56 -8.35 18.69
CA ARG A 81 3.25 -8.98 18.54
C ARG A 81 2.51 -8.83 19.87
N ASP A 82 1.18 -8.76 19.76
CA ASP A 82 0.15 -8.76 20.80
C ASP A 82 -0.37 -7.40 21.25
N ALA A 83 -1.71 -7.32 21.18
CA ALA A 83 -2.61 -6.29 21.69
C ALA A 83 -2.65 -4.92 20.98
N ALA A 84 -3.87 -4.62 20.54
CA ALA A 84 -4.49 -3.31 20.40
C ALA A 84 -3.65 -2.09 20.85
N HIS A 85 -3.50 -1.14 19.91
CA HIS A 85 -3.05 0.24 20.10
C HIS A 85 -1.61 0.45 20.57
N THR A 86 -0.77 1.03 19.69
CA THR A 86 0.15 2.12 20.06
C THR A 86 0.75 2.79 18.82
N VAL A 87 0.39 4.07 18.65
CA VAL A 87 1.04 5.16 17.89
C VAL A 87 1.49 4.88 16.44
N PRO A 88 0.94 5.56 15.42
CA PRO A 88 1.44 5.44 14.06
C PRO A 88 2.87 5.98 13.96
N VAL A 89 3.77 5.19 13.36
CA VAL A 89 4.99 5.73 12.76
C VAL A 89 4.52 6.55 11.56
N VAL A 90 4.45 7.88 11.75
CA VAL A 90 3.90 8.87 10.81
C VAL A 90 2.52 8.47 10.28
N SER A 91 1.45 9.06 10.83
CA SER A 91 0.11 8.92 10.24
C SER A 91 0.19 9.22 8.76
N ALA A 92 -0.05 8.23 7.91
CA ALA A 92 -0.20 8.48 6.48
C ALA A 92 -1.33 9.53 6.32
N PRO A 93 -1.20 10.47 5.38
CA PRO A 93 -2.27 11.41 5.08
C PRO A 93 -3.61 10.67 4.93
N ASP A 94 -4.70 11.22 5.47
CA ASP A 94 -6.02 10.54 5.55
C ASP A 94 -6.46 9.81 4.25
N PRO A 95 -6.26 10.36 3.03
CA PRO A 95 -6.58 9.64 1.79
C PRO A 95 -5.78 8.34 1.58
N LEU A 96 -4.52 8.29 2.02
CA LEU A 96 -3.63 7.12 1.86
C LEU A 96 -3.87 6.06 2.94
N ALA A 97 -4.35 6.46 4.11
CA ALA A 97 -4.86 5.52 5.10
C ALA A 97 -6.13 4.83 4.58
N ARG A 98 -7.04 5.57 3.93
CA ARG A 98 -8.31 5.02 3.41
C ARG A 98 -8.11 3.97 2.31
N ALA A 99 -7.45 4.33 1.20
CA ALA A 99 -7.25 3.40 0.09
C ALA A 99 -5.97 3.72 -0.68
N ARG A 100 -5.15 2.70 -0.91
CA ARG A 100 -3.94 2.81 -1.73
C ARG A 100 -3.52 1.47 -2.31
N THR A 101 -2.48 1.48 -3.12
CA THR A 101 -1.74 0.28 -3.52
C THR A 101 -0.50 0.08 -2.63
N CYS A 102 -0.26 -1.11 -2.08
CA CYS A 102 1.03 -1.43 -1.44
C CYS A 102 2.11 -1.67 -2.51
N TYR A 103 1.76 -2.47 -3.53
CA TYR A 103 2.48 -2.59 -4.80
C TYR A 103 1.51 -2.57 -5.96
N ASP A 104 0.95 -3.74 -6.26
CA ASP A 104 -0.03 -3.98 -7.31
C ASP A 104 -1.39 -4.43 -6.74
N HIS A 105 -1.54 -4.44 -5.42
CA HIS A 105 -2.74 -4.85 -4.71
C HIS A 105 -3.16 -3.78 -3.69
N PHE A 106 -4.42 -3.87 -3.24
CA PHE A 106 -4.99 -2.93 -2.28
C PHE A 106 -4.31 -2.98 -0.92
N ALA A 107 -4.23 -1.80 -0.31
CA ALA A 107 -3.68 -1.54 1.01
C ALA A 107 -4.42 -0.35 1.66
N GLY A 108 -4.05 -0.01 2.89
CA GLY A 108 -4.85 0.86 3.75
C GLY A 108 -6.15 0.16 4.20
N ARG A 109 -7.10 0.94 4.71
CA ARG A 109 -8.38 0.45 5.21
C ARG A 109 -9.18 -0.32 4.15
N LEU A 110 -9.14 0.08 2.89
CA LEU A 110 -9.76 -0.68 1.80
C LEU A 110 -9.12 -2.07 1.63
N GLY A 111 -7.80 -2.17 1.64
CA GLY A 111 -7.10 -3.46 1.54
C GLY A 111 -7.44 -4.39 2.70
N MET A 112 -7.54 -3.84 3.91
CA MET A 112 -7.99 -4.60 5.08
C MET A 112 -9.46 -5.00 4.97
N ALA A 113 -10.36 -4.08 4.62
CA ALA A 113 -11.79 -4.36 4.49
C ALA A 113 -12.07 -5.46 3.46
N VAL A 114 -11.36 -5.46 2.33
CA VAL A 114 -11.43 -6.52 1.32
C VAL A 114 -10.95 -7.86 1.92
N THR A 115 -9.83 -7.84 2.66
CA THR A 115 -9.27 -9.03 3.30
C THR A 115 -10.24 -9.62 4.33
N ASP A 116 -10.73 -8.80 5.25
CA ASP A 116 -11.68 -9.16 6.32
C ASP A 116 -12.99 -9.69 5.73
N ALA A 117 -13.45 -9.10 4.62
CA ALA A 117 -14.64 -9.54 3.90
C ALA A 117 -14.47 -10.91 3.24
N MET A 118 -13.28 -11.20 2.71
CA MET A 118 -12.98 -12.50 2.12
C MET A 118 -12.81 -13.57 3.20
N GLU A 119 -12.17 -13.25 4.31
CA GLU A 119 -11.99 -14.13 5.46
C GLU A 119 -13.34 -14.51 6.10
N SER A 120 -14.15 -13.52 6.46
CA SER A 120 -15.47 -13.74 7.09
C SER A 120 -16.44 -14.56 6.24
N ARG A 121 -16.22 -14.62 4.93
CA ARG A 121 -17.01 -15.44 3.97
C ARG A 121 -16.38 -16.81 3.69
N GLY A 122 -15.27 -17.14 4.34
CA GLY A 122 -14.52 -18.36 4.10
C GLY A 122 -13.91 -18.44 2.69
N LEU A 123 -13.67 -17.31 2.03
CA LEU A 123 -13.01 -17.23 0.72
C LEU A 123 -11.49 -17.26 0.85
N LEU A 124 -10.99 -16.81 2.00
CA LEU A 124 -9.58 -16.67 2.32
C LEU A 124 -9.33 -17.22 3.72
N LEU A 125 -8.30 -18.05 3.89
CA LEU A 125 -7.78 -18.45 5.20
C LEU A 125 -6.61 -17.54 5.56
N THR A 126 -6.58 -17.07 6.81
CA THR A 126 -5.66 -16.03 7.31
C THR A 126 -4.85 -16.47 8.53
N ASP A 127 -5.20 -17.61 9.16
CA ASP A 127 -4.62 -18.10 10.42
C ASP A 127 -3.10 -18.32 10.39
N ALA A 128 -2.53 -18.52 9.19
CA ALA A 128 -1.10 -18.69 8.99
C ALA A 128 -0.64 -17.97 7.71
N VAL A 129 -0.35 -18.73 6.65
CA VAL A 129 -0.12 -18.18 5.32
C VAL A 129 -1.47 -17.98 4.66
N PHE A 130 -1.67 -16.79 4.07
CA PHE A 130 -2.89 -16.52 3.35
C PHE A 130 -3.10 -17.53 2.23
N ALA A 131 -4.23 -18.22 2.26
CA ALA A 131 -4.56 -19.27 1.31
C ALA A 131 -5.98 -19.09 0.80
N LEU A 132 -6.14 -19.11 -0.52
CA LEU A 132 -7.46 -19.02 -1.15
C LEU A 132 -8.18 -20.37 -1.02
N THR A 133 -9.43 -20.35 -0.60
CA THR A 133 -10.25 -21.58 -0.47
C THR A 133 -10.87 -21.98 -1.81
N GLY A 134 -11.51 -23.15 -1.86
CA GLY A 134 -12.31 -23.55 -3.03
C GLY A 134 -13.45 -22.58 -3.34
N SER A 135 -14.17 -22.12 -2.32
CA SER A 135 -15.20 -21.07 -2.46
C SER A 135 -14.60 -19.73 -2.88
N GLY A 136 -13.38 -19.43 -2.44
CA GLY A 136 -12.60 -18.27 -2.90
C GLY A 136 -12.27 -18.32 -4.39
N LEU A 137 -11.86 -19.48 -4.91
CA LEU A 137 -11.64 -19.68 -6.35
C LEU A 137 -12.93 -19.45 -7.15
N ASP A 138 -14.06 -20.00 -6.68
CA ASP A 138 -15.36 -19.80 -7.33
C ASP A 138 -15.80 -18.33 -7.28
N TRP A 139 -15.56 -17.65 -6.17
CA TRP A 139 -15.80 -16.22 -6.03
C TRP A 139 -14.94 -15.42 -7.00
N CYS A 140 -13.64 -15.73 -7.14
CA CYS A 140 -12.77 -15.05 -8.10
C CYS A 140 -13.33 -15.13 -9.53
N ARG A 141 -13.83 -16.30 -9.95
CA ARG A 141 -14.47 -16.43 -11.28
C ARG A 141 -15.70 -15.53 -11.43
N ARG A 142 -16.57 -15.47 -10.41
CA ARG A 142 -17.76 -14.60 -10.44
C ARG A 142 -17.41 -13.11 -10.40
N ALA A 143 -16.36 -12.75 -9.68
CA ALA A 143 -15.86 -11.39 -9.56
C ALA A 143 -15.03 -10.93 -10.78
N GLY A 144 -14.85 -11.78 -11.80
CA GLY A 144 -14.03 -11.46 -12.98
C GLY A 144 -12.52 -11.42 -12.69
N VAL A 145 -12.07 -12.03 -11.59
CA VAL A 145 -10.67 -12.12 -11.18
C VAL A 145 -10.08 -13.42 -11.72
N ASP A 146 -9.38 -13.33 -12.85
CA ASP A 146 -8.69 -14.49 -13.43
C ASP A 146 -7.41 -14.81 -12.65
N VAL A 147 -7.39 -16.01 -12.07
CA VAL A 147 -6.28 -16.57 -11.28
C VAL A 147 -5.50 -17.64 -12.05
N THR A 148 -5.81 -17.86 -13.33
CA THR A 148 -5.06 -18.77 -14.18
C THR A 148 -3.67 -18.21 -14.52
N GLY A 149 -2.73 -19.08 -14.88
CA GLY A 149 -1.37 -18.67 -15.22
C GLY A 149 -0.54 -18.16 -14.03
N ALA A 150 -0.83 -18.64 -12.81
CA ALA A 150 -0.17 -18.18 -11.57
C ALA A 150 1.36 -18.31 -11.56
N GLY A 151 1.96 -19.09 -12.47
CA GLY A 151 3.40 -19.25 -12.59
C GLY A 151 4.03 -19.55 -11.22
N ARG A 152 5.03 -18.76 -10.82
CA ARG A 152 5.68 -18.84 -9.49
C ARG A 152 5.02 -17.95 -8.43
N ARG A 153 4.04 -17.12 -8.80
CA ARG A 153 3.40 -16.17 -7.89
C ARG A 153 2.31 -16.90 -7.08
N PRO A 154 2.32 -16.83 -5.74
CA PRO A 154 1.28 -17.46 -4.94
C PRO A 154 -0.09 -16.81 -5.20
N LEU A 155 -1.17 -17.61 -5.12
CA LEU A 155 -2.53 -17.13 -5.33
C LEU A 155 -2.91 -16.04 -4.34
N ALA A 156 -2.61 -16.26 -3.06
CA ALA A 156 -2.75 -15.30 -1.99
C ALA A 156 -1.42 -15.17 -1.24
N SER A 157 -1.15 -13.99 -0.69
CA SER A 157 -0.03 -13.77 0.22
C SER A 157 -0.43 -12.80 1.31
N SER A 158 0.13 -12.95 2.50
CA SER A 158 -0.12 -12.04 3.62
C SER A 158 0.86 -10.86 3.56
N CYS A 159 0.48 -9.77 2.92
CA CYS A 159 1.30 -8.56 2.87
C CYS A 159 1.06 -7.73 4.13
N LEU A 160 2.10 -7.19 4.78
CA LEU A 160 1.96 -6.41 6.01
C LEU A 160 1.79 -4.93 5.67
N ASP A 161 0.65 -4.35 6.03
CA ASP A 161 0.39 -2.93 5.86
C ASP A 161 1.15 -2.12 6.91
N TRP A 162 2.07 -1.25 6.50
CA TRP A 162 2.85 -0.45 7.45
C TRP A 162 2.04 0.69 8.12
N THR A 163 0.97 1.19 7.48
CA THR A 163 0.17 2.27 8.07
C THR A 163 -0.82 1.73 9.10
N GLU A 164 -1.41 0.57 8.81
CA GLU A 164 -2.45 -0.05 9.64
C GLU A 164 -1.91 -1.16 10.54
N ARG A 165 -0.65 -1.59 10.31
CA ARG A 165 0.02 -2.70 11.00
C ARG A 165 -0.75 -4.01 10.99
N ARG A 166 -1.57 -4.22 9.95
CA ARG A 166 -2.39 -5.42 9.74
C ARG A 166 -2.03 -6.07 8.42
N ARG A 167 -2.19 -7.39 8.34
CA ARG A 167 -1.95 -8.14 7.10
C ARG A 167 -3.14 -7.96 6.17
N HIS A 168 -2.89 -7.75 4.88
CA HIS A 168 -3.89 -7.70 3.84
C HIS A 168 -3.54 -8.61 2.66
N LEU A 169 -4.54 -8.88 1.83
CA LEU A 169 -4.46 -9.76 0.68
C LEU A 169 -3.51 -9.19 -0.39
N GLY A 170 -2.36 -9.84 -0.51
CA GLY A 170 -1.48 -9.76 -1.67
C GLY A 170 -1.63 -10.96 -2.60
N GLY A 171 -0.55 -11.37 -3.25
CA GLY A 171 -0.54 -12.50 -4.18
C GLY A 171 -1.18 -12.15 -5.51
N LEU A 172 -1.46 -13.17 -6.31
CA LEU A 172 -2.08 -13.00 -7.63
C LEU A 172 -3.50 -12.44 -7.51
N VAL A 173 -4.30 -12.94 -6.57
CA VAL A 173 -5.69 -12.50 -6.38
C VAL A 173 -5.74 -11.03 -6.01
N GLY A 174 -4.96 -10.60 -5.01
CA GLY A 174 -4.92 -9.19 -4.60
C GLY A 174 -4.53 -8.28 -5.77
N ALA A 175 -3.58 -8.71 -6.60
CA ALA A 175 -3.15 -7.92 -7.75
C ALA A 175 -4.18 -7.85 -8.88
N ARG A 176 -4.79 -8.99 -9.21
CA ARG A 176 -5.80 -9.07 -10.27
C ARG A 176 -7.08 -8.34 -9.89
N LEU A 177 -7.49 -8.42 -8.63
CA LEU A 177 -8.61 -7.64 -8.12
C LEU A 177 -8.33 -6.13 -8.18
N CYS A 178 -7.14 -5.70 -7.77
CA CYS A 178 -6.77 -4.28 -7.85
C CYS A 178 -6.68 -3.79 -9.31
N ALA A 179 -6.09 -4.60 -10.21
CA ALA A 179 -6.00 -4.26 -11.63
C ALA A 179 -7.40 -4.14 -12.26
N ARG A 180 -8.29 -5.09 -11.97
CA ARG A 180 -9.67 -5.06 -12.43
C ARG A 180 -10.42 -3.84 -11.94
N ALA A 181 -10.28 -3.52 -10.66
CA ALA A 181 -10.94 -2.37 -10.06
C ALA A 181 -10.45 -1.03 -10.64
N LEU A 182 -9.19 -0.95 -11.09
CA LEU A 182 -8.67 0.20 -11.84
C LEU A 182 -9.23 0.24 -13.27
N GLU A 183 -9.30 -0.90 -13.95
CA GLU A 183 -9.83 -1.04 -15.32
C GLU A 183 -11.32 -0.67 -15.40
N ASP A 184 -12.12 -1.16 -14.46
CA ASP A 184 -13.57 -0.89 -14.37
C ASP A 184 -13.88 0.44 -13.65
N ALA A 185 -12.87 1.24 -13.30
CA ALA A 185 -12.99 2.50 -12.58
C ALA A 185 -13.77 2.39 -11.24
N TRP A 186 -13.70 1.24 -10.57
CA TRP A 186 -14.15 1.10 -9.17
C TRP A 186 -13.27 1.93 -8.23
N VAL A 187 -11.98 2.01 -8.57
CA VAL A 187 -11.02 2.92 -7.96
C VAL A 187 -10.33 3.73 -9.04
N VAL A 188 -9.94 4.96 -8.71
CA VAL A 188 -9.14 5.82 -9.58
C VAL A 188 -7.94 6.38 -8.81
N ARG A 189 -6.87 6.72 -9.53
CA ARG A 189 -5.73 7.42 -8.93
C ARG A 189 -6.03 8.92 -8.84
N PRO A 190 -5.67 9.59 -7.73
CA PRO A 190 -5.74 11.05 -7.65
C PRO A 190 -4.93 11.75 -8.74
N GLU A 191 -5.28 13.01 -9.01
CA GLU A 191 -4.45 13.89 -9.82
C GLU A 191 -3.05 14.02 -9.20
N GLY A 192 -2.01 13.88 -10.02
CA GLY A 192 -0.62 13.78 -9.56
C GLY A 192 -0.12 12.34 -9.32
N GLY A 193 -0.98 11.34 -9.44
CA GLY A 193 -0.60 9.93 -9.43
C GLY A 193 -0.21 9.40 -8.05
N GLY A 194 0.83 8.56 -8.00
CA GLY A 194 1.25 7.86 -6.79
C GLY A 194 0.40 6.64 -6.45
N ARG A 195 0.52 6.17 -5.20
CA ARG A 195 -0.15 4.94 -4.72
C ARG A 195 -1.55 5.17 -4.17
N GLY A 196 -1.95 6.40 -3.91
CA GLY A 196 -3.30 6.70 -3.40
C GLY A 196 -4.40 6.25 -4.37
N LEU A 197 -5.53 5.84 -3.81
CA LEU A 197 -6.72 5.44 -4.56
C LEU A 197 -7.95 6.17 -4.02
N LEU A 198 -8.85 6.52 -4.92
CA LEU A 198 -10.17 7.05 -4.60
C LEU A 198 -11.20 6.01 -5.03
N VAL A 199 -12.05 5.57 -4.11
CA VAL A 199 -13.17 4.68 -4.42
C VAL A 199 -14.28 5.50 -5.06
N THR A 200 -14.73 5.10 -6.25
CA THR A 200 -15.83 5.77 -6.97
C THR A 200 -17.18 5.24 -6.51
N ALA A 201 -18.28 5.91 -6.87
CA ALA A 201 -19.62 5.40 -6.60
C ALA A 201 -19.87 4.02 -7.24
N ALA A 202 -19.29 3.76 -8.42
CA ALA A 202 -19.32 2.44 -9.05
C ALA A 202 -18.56 1.40 -8.22
N GLY A 203 -17.42 1.79 -7.65
CA GLY A 203 -16.66 0.94 -6.72
C GLY A 203 -17.40 0.63 -5.44
N GLU A 204 -18.05 1.62 -4.81
CA GLU A 204 -18.86 1.37 -3.60
C GLU A 204 -19.95 0.34 -3.87
N LYS A 205 -20.64 0.45 -5.02
CA LYS A 205 -21.63 -0.52 -5.46
C LYS A 205 -21.01 -1.90 -5.71
N ALA A 206 -19.92 -1.98 -6.47
CA ALA A 206 -19.26 -3.24 -6.81
C ALA A 206 -18.72 -3.97 -5.57
N PHE A 207 -18.06 -3.27 -4.65
CA PHE A 207 -17.59 -3.85 -3.38
C PHE A 207 -18.75 -4.25 -2.47
N GLY A 208 -19.87 -3.52 -2.49
CA GLY A 208 -21.10 -3.92 -1.82
C GLY A 208 -21.69 -5.21 -2.38
N GLU A 209 -21.77 -5.34 -3.71
CA GLU A 209 -22.33 -6.52 -4.37
C GLU A 209 -21.43 -7.77 -4.24
N LEU A 210 -20.12 -7.60 -4.43
CA LEU A 210 -19.16 -8.73 -4.45
C LEU A 210 -18.72 -9.17 -3.06
N LEU A 211 -18.58 -8.22 -2.14
CA LEU A 211 -17.95 -8.43 -0.83
C LEU A 211 -18.80 -7.89 0.33
N GLY A 212 -20.02 -7.37 0.08
CA GLY A 212 -20.91 -6.88 1.13
C GLY A 212 -20.30 -5.82 2.05
N ILE A 213 -19.32 -5.06 1.55
CA ILE A 213 -18.68 -3.98 2.30
C ILE A 213 -19.19 -2.63 1.80
N THR A 214 -19.31 -1.68 2.72
CA THR A 214 -19.75 -0.31 2.43
C THR A 214 -18.63 0.68 2.72
N SER A 215 -18.76 1.92 2.27
CA SER A 215 -17.75 2.97 2.49
C SER A 215 -17.31 3.13 3.94
N ARG A 216 -18.17 2.81 4.92
CA ARG A 216 -17.82 2.80 6.34
C ARG A 216 -16.67 1.85 6.70
N ALA A 217 -16.46 0.78 5.94
CA ALA A 217 -15.39 -0.18 6.20
C ALA A 217 -14.00 0.37 5.83
N TRP A 218 -13.91 1.45 5.04
CA TRP A 218 -12.66 2.10 4.64
C TRP A 218 -12.68 3.62 4.74
N SER A 219 -13.63 4.17 5.51
CA SER A 219 -13.71 5.59 5.84
C SER A 219 -12.80 5.96 6.99
#